data_AF-A0A914TK76-F1
#
_entry.id   AF-A0A914TK76-F1
#
_cell.length_a   1.000
_cell.length_b   1.000
_cell.length_c   1.000
_cell.angle_alpha   90.00
_cell.angle_beta   90.00
_cell.angle_gamma   90.00
#
_symmetry.space_group_name_H-M   'P 1'
#
loop_
_entity.id
_entity.type
_entity.pdbx_description
1 polymer ?
#
loop_
_entity_poly.entity_id
_entity_poly.type
_entity_poly.pdbx_seq_one_letter_code
_entity_poly.pdbx_strand_id
1 'polypeptide(L)' 'MKLGLETDTSEILQGMVRSVRKAENISILGIYTVYAIIFGEIIETFITIRGGQCPAQKYWKFCANKISIW' A
#
# COMPACT_ATOMS: atom_id res chain seq x y z
N MET A 1 -18.19 16.15 10.52
CA MET A 1 -18.09 14.68 10.34
C MET A 1 -16.61 14.35 10.24
N LYS A 2 -16.01 13.72 11.27
CA LYS A 2 -14.62 13.28 11.19
C LYS A 2 -14.66 11.96 10.42
N LEU A 3 -14.44 12.01 9.11
CA LEU A 3 -14.24 10.80 8.31
C LEU A 3 -13.12 10.03 9.02
N GLY A 4 -13.39 8.82 9.51
CA GLY A 4 -12.45 7.99 10.26
C GLY A 4 -11.32 7.45 9.37
N LEU A 5 -10.68 8.36 8.63
CA LEU A 5 -9.53 8.11 7.81
C LEU A 5 -8.38 7.77 8.73
N GLU A 6 -7.62 6.76 8.35
CA GLU A 6 -6.38 6.42 8.98
C GLU A 6 -5.42 7.59 8.73
N THR A 7 -5.26 8.43 9.75
CA THR A 7 -4.35 9.58 9.71
C THR A 7 -2.93 9.12 10.01
N ASP A 8 -2.49 8.11 9.27
CA ASP A 8 -1.10 7.68 9.31
C ASP A 8 -0.21 8.84 8.88
N THR A 9 0.96 8.93 9.50
CA THR A 9 1.90 9.98 9.18
C THR A 9 2.80 9.55 8.01
N SER A 10 3.38 10.51 7.29
CA SER A 10 4.17 10.24 6.08
C SER A 10 5.48 9.48 6.37
N GLU A 11 5.90 9.43 7.63
CA GLU A 11 7.06 8.67 8.10
C GLU A 11 6.87 7.16 7.92
N ILE A 12 5.63 6.66 7.97
CA ILE A 12 5.34 5.24 7.76
C ILE A 12 5.74 4.84 6.34
N LEU A 13 5.38 5.65 5.33
CA LEU A 13 5.74 5.36 3.94
C LEU A 13 7.26 5.43 3.71
N GLN A 14 7.95 6.38 4.35
CA GLN A 14 9.42 6.47 4.31
C GLN A 14 10.06 5.21 4.94
N GLY A 15 9.52 4.75 6.07
CA GLY A 15 9.94 3.50 6.69
C GLY A 15 9.77 2.30 5.76
N MET A 16 8.66 2.21 5.03
CA MET A 16 8.42 1.13 4.06
C MET A 16 9.43 1.16 2.91
N VAL A 17 9.70 2.33 2.34
CA VAL A 17 10.69 2.52 1.25
C VAL A 17 12.08 2.07 1.69
N ARG A 18 12.49 2.37 2.92
CA ARG A 18 13.80 1.95 3.46
C ARG A 18 13.87 0.48 3.87
N SER A 19 12.73 -0.14 4.15
CA SER A 19 12.67 -1.53 4.63
C SER A 19 12.56 -2.56 3.51
N VAL A 20 12.05 -2.16 2.34
CA VAL A 20 11.92 -3.07 1.20
C VAL A 20 13.24 -3.16 0.43
N ARG A 21 13.49 -4.30 -0.23
CA ARG A 21 14.64 -4.46 -1.12
C ARG A 21 14.50 -3.51 -2.32
N LYS A 22 15.62 -2.97 -2.81
CA LYS A 22 15.65 -2.18 -4.06
C LYS A 22 15.01 -2.97 -5.22
N ALA A 23 14.35 -2.25 -6.13
CA ALA A 23 13.62 -2.77 -7.29
C ALA A 23 12.35 -3.59 -6.99
N GLU A 24 11.81 -3.52 -5.76
CA GLU A 24 10.60 -4.25 -5.37
C GLU A 24 9.34 -3.36 -5.30
N ASN A 25 8.25 -3.96 -4.82
CA ASN A 25 6.92 -3.37 -4.82
C ASN A 25 6.40 -3.10 -3.40
N ILE A 26 5.79 -1.94 -3.21
CA ILE A 26 5.01 -1.58 -2.01
C ILE A 26 3.55 -1.43 -2.42
N SER A 27 2.65 -2.12 -1.72
CA SER A 27 1.20 -2.00 -1.91
C SER A 27 0.57 -1.39 -0.66
N ILE A 28 -0.16 -0.29 -0.86
CA ILE A 28 -0.83 0.45 0.20
C ILE A 28 -2.34 0.24 0.03
N LEU A 29 -2.95 -0.37 1.04
CA LEU A 29 -4.38 -0.60 1.11
C LEU A 29 -4.97 0.38 2.13
N GLY A 30 -5.90 1.24 1.71
CA GLY A 30 -6.54 2.21 2.61
C GLY A 30 -6.63 3.62 2.00
N ILE A 31 -7.20 4.56 2.76
CA ILE A 31 -7.28 5.97 2.36
C ILE A 31 -6.20 6.74 3.09
N TYR A 32 -5.10 7.02 2.40
CA TYR A 32 -4.08 7.96 2.88
C TYR A 32 -4.41 9.36 2.35
N THR A 33 -4.77 10.26 3.25
CA THR A 33 -4.90 11.69 2.95
C THR A 33 -3.65 12.42 3.40
N VAL A 34 -2.50 12.12 2.79
CA VAL A 34 -1.23 12.75 3.17
C VAL A 34 -0.38 13.09 1.95
N TYR A 35 0.20 14.28 1.99
CA TYR A 35 1.15 14.80 1.01
C TYR A 35 2.56 14.23 1.27
N ALA A 36 2.76 12.93 1.05
CA ALA A 36 4.08 12.31 1.22
C ALA A 36 4.86 12.36 -0.12
N ILE A 37 5.77 13.32 -0.28
CA ILE A 37 6.66 13.40 -1.45
C ILE A 37 8.03 12.83 -1.05
N ILE A 38 8.33 11.61 -1.50
CA ILE A 38 9.62 10.93 -1.27
C ILE A 38 10.28 10.52 -2.60
N PHE A 39 10.12 11.36 -3.63
CA PHE A 39 10.48 11.01 -5.01
C PHE A 39 11.95 10.62 -5.19
N GLY A 40 12.87 11.21 -4.41
CA GLY A 40 14.31 10.91 -4.51
C GLY A 40 14.63 9.46 -4.14
N GLU A 41 14.19 9.00 -2.96
CA GLU A 41 14.45 7.63 -2.50
C GLU A 41 13.77 6.60 -3.42
N ILE A 42 12.56 6.89 -3.92
CA ILE A 42 11.83 6.00 -4.84
C ILE A 42 12.59 5.81 -6.15
N ILE A 43 13.10 6.90 -6.73
CA ILE A 43 13.87 6.85 -7.98
C ILE A 43 15.19 6.11 -7.78
N GLU A 44 15.93 6.41 -6.70
CA GLU A 44 17.23 5.78 -6.42
C GLU A 44 17.12 4.28 -6.19
N THR A 45 16.05 3.86 -5.50
CA THR A 45 15.82 2.45 -5.15
C THR A 45 15.06 1.68 -6.23
N PHE A 46 14.53 2.34 -7.27
CA PHE A 46 13.68 1.75 -8.30
C PHE A 46 12.43 1.05 -7.74
N ILE A 47 11.85 1.58 -6.67
CA ILE A 47 10.68 0.98 -6.02
C ILE A 47 9.38 1.36 -6.75
N THR A 48 8.46 0.41 -6.88
CA THR A 48 7.10 0.66 -7.40
C THR A 48 6.10 0.72 -6.26
N ILE A 49 5.32 1.79 -6.18
CA ILE A 49 4.27 1.96 -5.16
C ILE A 49 2.89 1.91 -5.82
N ARG A 50 1.99 1.08 -5.28
CA ARG A 50 0.58 0.98 -5.71
C ARG A 50 -0.34 1.29 -4.54
N GLY A 51 -1.26 2.23 -4.72
CA GLY A 51 -2.28 2.58 -3.71
C GLY A 51 -3.70 2.31 -4.21
N GLY A 52 -4.62 2.02 -3.30
CA GLY A 52 -6.04 1.94 -3.62
C GLY A 52 -6.88 1.24 -2.56
N GLN A 53 -8.19 1.21 -2.80
CA GLN A 53 -9.12 0.37 -2.06
C GLN A 53 -9.04 -1.08 -2.54
N CYS A 54 -9.30 -2.04 -1.65
CA CYS A 54 -9.30 -3.46 -2.01
C CYS A 54 -10.43 -3.73 -3.01
N PRO A 55 -10.13 -4.20 -4.23
CA PRO A 55 -11.17 -4.54 -5.21
C PRO A 55 -11.76 -5.92 -4.87
N ALA A 56 -12.51 -6.00 -3.76
CA ALA A 56 -13.01 -7.24 -3.19
C ALA A 56 -13.80 -8.08 -4.20
N GLN A 57 -14.66 -7.45 -4.99
CA GLN A 57 -15.47 -8.15 -6.01
C GLN A 57 -14.62 -8.85 -7.07
N LYS A 58 -13.48 -8.28 -7.46
CA LYS A 58 -12.58 -8.86 -8.46
C LYS A 58 -11.94 -10.16 -7.98
N TYR A 59 -11.59 -10.24 -6.69
CA TYR A 59 -10.85 -11.36 -6.12
C TYR A 59 -11.71 -12.31 -5.28
N TRP A 60 -13.01 -12.02 -5.12
CA TRP A 60 -13.93 -12.79 -4.28
C TRP A 60 -13.87 -14.30 -4.53
N LYS A 61 -14.02 -14.72 -5.80
CA LYS A 61 -14.00 -16.15 -6.18
C LYS A 61 -12.65 -16.81 -5.89
N PHE A 62 -11.56 -16.09 -6.11
CA PHE A 62 -10.20 -16.57 -5.84
C PHE A 62 -10.01 -16.80 -4.34
N CYS A 63 -10.39 -15.82 -3.50
CA CYS A 63 -10.29 -15.93 -2.05
C CYS A 63 -11.19 -17.07 -1.51
N ALA A 64 -12.44 -17.16 -1.98
CA ALA A 64 -13.37 -18.21 -1.55
C ALA A 64 -12.84 -19.63 -1.83
N ASN A 65 -12.28 -19.85 -3.02
CA ASN A 65 -11.68 -21.14 -3.39
C ASN A 65 -10.48 -21.49 -2.50
N LYS A 66 -9.65 -20.51 -2.14
CA LYS A 66 -8.49 -20.72 -1.25
C LYS A 66 -8.86 -21.02 0.19
N ILE A 67 -10.03 -20.54 0.65
CA ILE A 67 -10.52 -20.76 2.02
C ILE A 67 -11.26 -22.11 2.11
N SER A 68 -11.96 -22.55 1.07
CA SER A 68 -12.74 -23.80 1.08
C SER A 68 -11.91 -25.10 1.02
N ILE A 69 -10.58 -25.01 1.06
CA ILE A 69 -9.65 -26.15 1.10
C ILE A 69 -9.24 -26.52 2.54
N TRP A 70 -9.95 -25.96 3.54
CA TRP A 70 -9.83 -26.27 4.97
C TRP A 70 -11.05 -27.05 5.46
#